data_AF-A0A928QDG5-F1
#
_entry.id   AF-A0A928QDG5-F1
#
_cell.length_a   1.000
_cell.length_b   1.000
_cell.length_c   1.000
_cell.angle_alpha   90.00
_cell.angle_beta   90.00
_cell.angle_gamma   90.00
#
_symmetry.space_group_name_H-M   'P 1'
#
loop_
_entity.id
_entity.type
_entity.pdbx_description
1 polymer ?
#
loop_
_entity_poly.entity_id
_entity_poly.type
_entity_poly.pdbx_seq_one_letter_code
_entity_poly.pdbx_strand_id
1 'polypeptide(L)'
;MRLLPIVKELRLRFSDIKIKQLKTEYNQTYILFDMGDDKNPLELYPEYNHIVMDFGGHKSGYGLSDDDFEYMVKEIQRLISSEICAFSIYINDELVGSILADVEKINDDFIKTEINKLYFYKYKNNSFDGGYVKLTFVDSEKDCYYYFGRDCAYIEKN
;
A
#
# COMPACT_ATOMS: atom_id res chain seq x y z
N MET A 1 21.57 -19.23 -4.43
CA MET A 1 21.41 -17.87 -5.00
C MET A 1 22.14 -16.88 -4.09
N ARG A 2 22.94 -15.96 -4.63
CA ARG A 2 23.57 -14.90 -3.82
C ARG A 2 22.50 -13.86 -3.45
N LEU A 3 22.43 -13.49 -2.17
CA LEU A 3 21.52 -12.43 -1.72
C LEU A 3 21.98 -11.08 -2.25
N LEU A 4 21.03 -10.27 -2.73
CA LEU A 4 21.24 -8.88 -3.10
C LEU A 4 21.66 -8.07 -1.84
N PRO A 5 22.51 -7.03 -1.98
CA PRO A 5 22.91 -6.19 -0.86
C PRO A 5 21.72 -5.67 -0.04
N ILE A 6 20.68 -5.18 -0.73
CA ILE A 6 19.48 -4.66 -0.07
C ILE A 6 18.76 -5.71 0.79
N VAL A 7 18.73 -6.97 0.36
CA VAL A 7 18.10 -8.04 1.16
C VAL A 7 18.88 -8.29 2.45
N LYS A 8 20.20 -8.13 2.42
CA LYS A 8 21.03 -8.26 3.63
C LYS A 8 20.73 -7.12 4.59
N GLU A 9 20.70 -5.88 4.10
CA GLU A 9 20.41 -4.70 4.92
C GLU A 9 19.01 -4.76 5.53
N LEU A 10 17.99 -5.12 4.74
CA LEU A 10 16.62 -5.26 5.25
C LEU A 10 16.53 -6.35 6.32
N ARG A 11 17.21 -7.50 6.15
CA ARG A 11 17.24 -8.55 7.19
C ARG A 11 17.94 -8.12 8.48
N LEU A 12 18.91 -7.21 8.40
CA LEU A 12 19.56 -6.65 9.59
C LEU A 12 18.63 -5.66 10.31
N ARG A 13 17.91 -4.82 9.55
CA ARG A 13 16.97 -3.83 10.09
C ARG A 13 15.70 -4.44 10.68
N PHE A 14 15.21 -5.54 10.09
CA PHE A 14 13.96 -6.20 10.46
C PHE A 14 14.23 -7.65 10.91
N SER A 15 14.99 -7.81 12.00
CA SER A 15 15.47 -9.12 12.47
C SER A 15 14.35 -10.11 12.83
N ASP A 16 13.20 -9.60 13.25
CA ASP A 16 12.07 -10.42 13.71
C ASP A 16 11.14 -10.82 12.56
N ILE A 17 11.37 -10.27 11.36
CA ILE A 17 10.56 -10.52 10.17
C ILE A 17 11.33 -11.41 9.20
N LYS A 18 10.66 -12.44 8.71
CA LYS A 18 11.24 -13.36 7.75
C LYS A 18 11.19 -12.77 6.34
N ILE A 19 12.32 -12.22 5.88
CA ILE A 19 12.45 -11.65 4.54
C ILE A 19 13.03 -12.68 3.57
N LYS A 20 12.37 -12.97 2.44
CA LYS A 20 12.81 -13.94 1.42
C LYS A 20 13.20 -13.20 0.13
N GLN A 21 14.27 -13.62 -0.53
CA GLN A 21 14.56 -13.24 -1.92
C GLN A 21 14.14 -14.39 -2.82
N LEU A 22 13.27 -14.09 -3.79
CA LEU A 22 12.67 -15.05 -4.69
C LEU A 22 12.88 -14.61 -6.14
N LYS A 23 12.61 -15.53 -7.08
CA LYS A 23 12.68 -15.27 -8.51
C LYS A 23 11.41 -15.73 -9.19
N THR A 24 10.91 -14.95 -10.13
CA THR A 24 9.83 -15.37 -11.03
C THR A 24 10.37 -16.32 -12.10
N GLU A 25 9.45 -16.96 -12.83
CA GLU A 25 9.78 -17.76 -14.02
C GLU A 25 10.51 -16.95 -15.12
N TYR A 26 10.32 -15.63 -15.13
CA TYR A 26 11.00 -14.68 -16.02
C TYR A 26 12.30 -14.11 -15.44
N ASN A 27 12.88 -14.74 -14.41
CA ASN A 27 14.12 -14.34 -13.74
C ASN A 27 14.08 -12.94 -13.06
N GLN A 28 12.90 -12.35 -12.87
CA GLN A 28 12.76 -11.13 -12.08
C GLN A 28 12.94 -11.47 -10.61
N THR A 29 13.74 -10.68 -9.90
CA THR A 29 13.98 -10.87 -8.47
C THR A 29 12.98 -10.05 -7.68
N TYR A 30 12.33 -10.67 -6.69
CA TYR A 30 11.46 -9.98 -5.75
C TYR A 30 11.84 -10.35 -4.32
N ILE A 31 11.56 -9.44 -3.40
CA ILE A 31 11.82 -9.56 -1.97
C ILE A 31 10.47 -9.61 -1.29
N LEU A 32 10.21 -10.69 -0.57
CA LEU A 32 8.95 -10.97 0.10
C LEU A 32 9.14 -10.83 1.61
N PHE A 33 8.32 -10.00 2.25
CA PHE A 33 8.19 -9.94 3.70
C PHE A 33 7.12 -10.94 4.14
N ASP A 34 7.53 -11.99 4.86
CA ASP A 34 6.65 -13.02 5.41
C ASP A 34 6.11 -12.50 6.75
N MET A 35 4.95 -11.84 6.71
CA MET A 35 4.30 -11.18 7.84
C MET A 35 3.26 -12.07 8.56
N GLY A 36 3.18 -13.37 8.22
CA GLY A 36 2.22 -14.31 8.80
C GLY A 36 0.97 -14.51 7.95
N ASP A 37 -0.22 -14.54 8.57
CA ASP A 37 -1.52 -14.89 7.98
C ASP A 37 -2.08 -13.87 6.95
N ASP A 38 -1.23 -12.95 6.50
CA ASP A 38 -1.64 -11.85 5.66
C ASP A 38 -1.86 -12.28 4.20
N LYS A 39 -2.93 -11.77 3.58
CA LYS A 39 -3.36 -12.21 2.23
C LYS A 39 -2.64 -11.47 1.11
N ASN A 40 -2.05 -10.31 1.40
CA ASN A 40 -1.33 -9.49 0.43
C ASN A 40 0.12 -9.28 0.90
N PRO A 41 1.07 -10.08 0.40
CA PRO A 41 2.45 -9.90 0.80
C PRO A 41 2.98 -8.51 0.42
N LEU A 42 3.79 -7.91 1.30
CA LEU A 42 4.62 -6.77 0.94
C LEU A 42 5.79 -7.27 0.08
N GLU A 43 5.85 -6.76 -1.15
CA GLU A 43 6.86 -7.10 -2.15
C GLU A 43 7.77 -5.91 -2.43
N LEU A 44 9.07 -6.16 -2.60
CA LEU A 44 10.00 -5.21 -3.21
C LEU A 44 10.61 -5.81 -4.46
N TYR A 45 10.61 -5.08 -5.58
CA TYR A 45 11.25 -5.53 -6.80
C TYR A 45 11.98 -4.37 -7.51
N PRO A 46 13.12 -4.64 -8.16
CA PRO A 46 13.86 -3.62 -8.90
C PRO A 46 13.16 -3.33 -10.23
N GLU A 47 13.00 -2.04 -10.55
CA GLU A 47 12.49 -1.56 -11.83
C GLU A 47 13.35 -0.39 -12.33
N TYR A 48 14.09 -0.60 -13.43
CA TYR A 48 15.09 0.35 -13.93
C TYR A 48 16.10 0.79 -12.85
N ASN A 49 16.10 2.08 -12.49
CA ASN A 49 16.94 2.69 -11.45
C ASN A 49 16.19 2.87 -10.12
N HIS A 50 15.10 2.14 -9.92
CA HIS A 50 14.27 2.24 -8.72
C HIS A 50 14.04 0.88 -8.10
N ILE A 51 13.69 0.90 -6.82
CA ILE A 51 13.10 -0.22 -6.10
C ILE A 51 11.65 0.14 -5.88
N VAL A 52 10.77 -0.73 -6.35
CA VAL A 52 9.33 -0.57 -6.20
C VAL A 52 8.90 -1.41 -5.01
N MET A 53 8.25 -0.74 -4.06
CA MET A 53 7.50 -1.36 -2.98
C MET A 53 6.06 -1.53 -3.44
N ASP A 54 5.56 -2.77 -3.43
CA ASP A 54 4.18 -3.12 -3.76
C ASP A 54 3.51 -3.79 -2.56
N PHE A 55 2.39 -3.23 -2.14
CA PHE A 55 1.52 -3.84 -1.13
C PHE A 55 0.12 -3.93 -1.70
N GLY A 56 -0.32 -5.11 -2.12
CA GLY A 56 -1.69 -5.31 -2.62
C GLY A 56 -2.06 -4.49 -3.87
N GLY A 57 -1.11 -4.23 -4.77
CA GLY A 57 -1.29 -3.40 -5.97
C GLY A 57 -1.02 -1.91 -5.74
N HIS A 58 -0.49 -1.54 -4.58
CA HIS A 58 -0.11 -0.17 -4.22
C HIS A 58 1.38 0.01 -4.33
N LYS A 59 1.80 0.85 -5.28
CA LYS A 59 3.21 0.97 -5.66
C LYS A 59 3.80 2.30 -5.22
N SER A 60 4.91 2.23 -4.49
CA SER A 60 5.82 3.36 -4.23
C SER A 60 7.17 3.05 -4.84
N GLY A 61 7.77 4.02 -5.53
CA GLY A 61 9.09 3.88 -6.16
C GLY A 61 10.16 4.67 -5.41
N TYR A 62 11.30 4.03 -5.14
CA TYR A 62 12.44 4.62 -4.44
C TYR A 62 13.67 4.57 -5.34
N GLY A 63 14.44 5.65 -5.39
CA GLY A 63 15.72 5.64 -6.07
C GLY A 63 16.74 4.70 -5.39
N LEU A 64 17.94 4.64 -5.95
CA LEU A 64 19.06 3.85 -5.40
C LEU A 64 19.98 4.70 -4.49
N SER A 65 19.55 5.88 -4.05
CA SER A 65 20.31 6.69 -3.11
C SER A 65 20.16 6.19 -1.67
N ASP A 66 21.11 6.52 -0.80
CA ASP A 66 21.03 6.18 0.63
C ASP A 66 19.82 6.85 1.29
N ASP A 67 19.50 8.08 0.91
CA ASP A 67 18.33 8.81 1.41
C ASP A 67 17.03 8.11 1.00
N ASP A 68 16.89 7.73 -0.28
CA ASP A 68 15.72 6.98 -0.78
C ASP A 68 15.56 5.64 -0.05
N PHE A 69 16.68 4.96 0.22
CA PHE A 69 16.67 3.71 0.96
C PHE A 69 16.17 3.92 2.41
N GLU A 70 16.65 4.95 3.10
CA GLU A 70 16.18 5.26 4.46
C GLU A 70 14.70 5.67 4.47
N TYR A 71 14.21 6.40 3.46
CA TYR A 71 12.79 6.68 3.29
C TYR A 71 11.97 5.40 3.10
N MET A 72 12.41 4.50 2.22
CA MET A 72 11.76 3.21 2.00
C MET A 72 11.69 2.39 3.30
N VAL A 73 12.80 2.29 4.03
CA VAL A 73 12.85 1.56 5.31
C VAL A 73 11.86 2.16 6.31
N LYS A 74 11.78 3.50 6.39
CA LYS A 74 10.81 4.18 7.25
C LYS A 74 9.37 3.84 6.84
N GLU A 75 9.03 3.84 5.56
CA GLU A 75 7.69 3.49 5.11
C GLU A 75 7.34 2.02 5.39
N ILE A 76 8.29 1.10 5.18
CA ILE A 76 8.12 -0.31 5.55
C ILE A 76 7.85 -0.43 7.05
N GLN A 77 8.62 0.24 7.91
CA GLN A 77 8.40 0.24 9.36
C GLN A 77 6.99 0.69 9.73
N ARG A 78 6.50 1.75 9.09
CA ARG A 78 5.18 2.31 9.35
C ARG A 78 4.03 1.41 8.87
N LEU A 79 4.23 0.67 7.78
CA LEU A 79 3.29 -0.37 7.33
C LEU A 79 3.20 -1.49 8.38
N ILE A 80 4.35 -1.99 8.82
CA ILE A 80 4.46 -3.05 9.82
C ILE A 80 3.80 -2.64 11.14
N SER A 81 4.01 -1.40 11.59
CA SER A 81 3.42 -0.87 12.83
C SER A 81 1.94 -0.47 12.69
N SER A 82 1.33 -0.62 11.52
CA SER A 82 -0.03 -0.15 11.23
C SER A 82 -0.24 1.36 11.43
N GLU A 83 0.82 2.17 11.33
CA GLU A 83 0.73 3.64 11.33
C GLU A 83 0.24 4.19 9.99
N ILE A 84 0.54 3.45 8.92
CA ILE A 84 0.01 3.70 7.59
C ILE A 84 -0.73 2.46 7.09
N CYS A 85 -1.72 2.69 6.24
CA CYS A 85 -2.49 1.64 5.60
C CYS A 85 -2.66 1.94 4.11
N ALA A 86 -3.01 0.91 3.37
CA ALA A 86 -3.47 1.04 2.00
C ALA A 86 -4.92 1.52 1.98
N PHE A 87 -5.15 2.75 1.50
CA PHE A 87 -6.46 3.34 1.29
C PHE A 87 -6.88 3.07 -0.15
N SER A 88 -7.89 2.21 -0.36
CA SER A 88 -8.35 1.83 -1.69
C SER A 88 -9.82 2.18 -1.91
N ILE A 89 -10.14 2.84 -3.01
CA ILE A 89 -11.50 3.27 -3.35
C ILE A 89 -12.09 2.35 -4.40
N TYR A 90 -13.29 1.86 -4.13
CA TYR A 90 -14.07 1.04 -5.04
C TYR A 90 -15.41 1.70 -5.34
N ILE A 91 -15.77 1.76 -6.62
CA ILE A 91 -17.07 2.26 -7.10
C ILE A 91 -17.63 1.22 -8.05
N ASN A 92 -18.85 0.74 -7.79
CA ASN A 92 -19.45 -0.39 -8.52
C ASN A 92 -18.51 -1.61 -8.59
N ASP A 93 -17.86 -1.93 -7.47
CA ASP A 93 -16.85 -3.00 -7.33
C ASP A 93 -15.57 -2.85 -8.18
N GLU A 94 -15.41 -1.73 -8.90
CA GLU A 94 -14.19 -1.42 -9.63
C GLU A 94 -13.22 -0.59 -8.81
N LEU A 95 -11.95 -1.00 -8.78
CA LEU A 95 -10.88 -0.22 -8.16
C LEU A 95 -10.68 1.10 -8.92
N VAL A 96 -10.98 2.21 -8.26
CA VAL A 96 -10.79 3.56 -8.78
C VAL A 96 -9.34 4.00 -8.62
N GLY A 97 -8.77 3.77 -7.46
CA GLY A 97 -7.40 4.15 -7.14
C GLY A 97 -7.10 3.93 -5.68
N SER A 98 -5.81 4.03 -5.36
CA SER A 98 -5.32 3.77 -4.02
C SER A 98 -4.10 4.60 -3.68
N ILE A 99 -3.92 4.85 -2.39
CA ILE A 99 -2.80 5.58 -1.82
C ILE A 99 -2.36 4.92 -0.51
N LEU A 100 -1.14 5.21 -0.07
CA LEU A 100 -0.75 5.01 1.33
C LEU A 100 -1.28 6.19 2.14
N ALA A 101 -1.98 5.91 3.23
CA ALA A 101 -2.58 6.93 4.10
C ALA A 101 -2.11 6.77 5.54
N ASP A 102 -1.78 7.89 6.18
CA ASP A 102 -1.52 7.96 7.62
C ASP A 102 -2.82 7.75 8.38
N VAL A 103 -2.88 6.71 9.21
CA VAL A 103 -4.11 6.28 9.90
C VAL A 103 -4.66 7.40 10.79
N GLU A 104 -3.80 8.16 11.46
CA GLU A 104 -4.18 9.30 12.30
C GLU A 104 -4.88 10.44 11.53
N LYS A 105 -4.67 10.52 10.22
CA LYS A 105 -5.28 11.54 9.36
C LYS A 105 -6.61 11.10 8.77
N ILE A 106 -6.97 9.83 8.90
CA ILE A 106 -8.19 9.28 8.29
C ILE A 106 -9.40 9.69 9.12
N ASN A 107 -10.13 10.68 8.61
CA ASN A 107 -11.43 11.12 9.07
C ASN A 107 -12.36 11.31 7.86
N ASP A 108 -13.63 11.64 8.11
CA ASP A 108 -14.63 11.80 7.06
C ASP A 108 -14.23 12.83 6.00
N ASP A 109 -13.59 13.94 6.39
CA ASP A 109 -13.16 14.99 5.46
C ASP A 109 -11.99 14.53 4.59
N PHE A 110 -11.03 13.81 5.17
CA PHE A 110 -9.94 13.18 4.43
C PHE A 110 -10.50 12.18 3.42
N ILE A 111 -11.40 11.28 3.85
CA ILE A 111 -12.02 10.26 2.99
C ILE A 111 -12.72 10.93 1.80
N LYS A 112 -13.60 11.92 2.06
CA LYS A 112 -14.30 12.68 1.01
C LYS A 112 -13.33 13.35 0.05
N THR A 113 -12.28 13.94 0.58
CA THR A 113 -11.28 14.66 -0.22
C THR A 113 -10.56 13.71 -1.17
N GLU A 114 -10.09 12.57 -0.67
CA GLU A 114 -9.32 11.63 -1.48
C GLU A 114 -10.19 10.85 -2.46
N ILE A 115 -11.44 10.51 -2.11
CA ILE A 115 -12.40 9.92 -3.07
C ILE A 115 -12.59 10.86 -4.27
N ASN A 116 -12.93 12.13 -4.01
CA ASN A 116 -13.17 13.10 -5.07
C ASN A 116 -11.93 13.34 -5.92
N LYS A 117 -10.74 13.47 -5.30
CA LYS A 117 -9.48 13.64 -6.04
C LYS A 117 -9.17 12.45 -6.95
N LEU A 118 -9.18 11.23 -6.41
CA LEU A 118 -8.78 10.04 -7.16
C LEU A 118 -9.79 9.69 -8.25
N TYR A 119 -11.09 9.82 -7.95
CA TYR A 119 -12.14 9.61 -8.95
C TYR A 119 -12.07 10.65 -10.08
N PHE A 120 -11.98 11.94 -9.75
CA PHE A 120 -11.83 13.00 -10.74
C PHE A 120 -10.57 12.81 -11.58
N TYR A 121 -9.46 12.42 -10.95
CA TYR A 121 -8.21 12.17 -11.68
C TYR A 121 -8.40 11.10 -12.76
N LYS A 122 -9.06 9.98 -12.44
CA LYS A 122 -9.29 8.85 -13.34
C LYS A 122 -10.35 9.11 -14.40
N TYR A 123 -11.52 9.62 -14.01
CA TYR A 123 -12.69 9.70 -14.89
C TYR A 123 -13.01 11.11 -15.40
N LYS A 124 -12.31 12.14 -14.93
CA LYS A 124 -12.56 13.56 -15.25
C LYS A 124 -14.01 14.00 -14.97
N ASN A 125 -14.63 13.39 -13.95
CA ASN A 125 -15.98 13.68 -13.48
C ASN A 125 -16.00 13.68 -11.95
N ASN A 126 -16.96 14.38 -11.35
CA ASN A 126 -17.18 14.45 -9.90
C ASN A 126 -18.46 13.74 -9.43
N SER A 127 -19.20 13.11 -10.35
CA SER A 127 -20.44 12.41 -10.00
C SER A 127 -20.30 10.89 -10.03
N PHE A 128 -20.72 10.26 -8.94
CA PHE A 128 -20.80 8.80 -8.77
C PHE A 128 -21.92 8.46 -7.78
N ASP A 129 -22.54 7.29 -7.93
CA ASP A 129 -23.73 6.92 -7.15
C ASP A 129 -23.43 6.26 -5.79
N GLY A 130 -22.16 5.92 -5.54
CA GLY A 130 -21.70 5.39 -4.27
C GLY A 130 -20.54 4.40 -4.44
N GLY A 131 -20.11 3.82 -3.33
CA GLY A 131 -18.97 2.90 -3.31
C GLY A 131 -18.52 2.59 -1.89
N TYR A 132 -17.31 2.06 -1.77
CA TYR A 132 -16.67 1.85 -0.49
C TYR A 132 -15.17 2.13 -0.55
N VAL A 133 -14.61 2.55 0.58
CA VAL A 133 -13.18 2.59 0.82
C VAL A 133 -12.81 1.37 1.65
N LYS A 134 -11.79 0.62 1.23
CA LYS A 134 -11.16 -0.42 2.03
C LYS A 134 -9.84 0.11 2.57
N LEU A 135 -9.69 0.13 3.89
CA LEU A 135 -8.40 0.31 4.54
C LEU A 135 -7.79 -1.07 4.76
N THR A 136 -6.66 -1.33 4.10
CA THR A 136 -5.94 -2.61 4.22
C THR A 136 -4.67 -2.41 5.03
N PHE A 137 -4.53 -3.20 6.08
CA PHE A 137 -3.39 -3.19 6.99
C PHE A 137 -2.57 -4.48 6.81
N VAL A 138 -1.32 -4.45 7.27
CA VAL A 138 -0.51 -5.67 7.40
C VAL A 138 -1.15 -6.65 8.41
N ASP A 139 -1.78 -6.09 9.44
CA ASP A 139 -2.61 -6.86 10.35
C ASP A 139 -4.05 -6.86 9.85
N SER A 140 -4.41 -7.90 9.09
CA SER A 140 -5.72 -7.99 8.44
C SER A 140 -6.93 -7.97 9.40
N GLU A 141 -6.72 -8.21 10.71
CA GLU A 141 -7.78 -8.05 11.72
C GLU A 141 -8.19 -6.57 11.91
N LYS A 142 -7.34 -5.63 11.46
CA LYS A 142 -7.60 -4.19 11.50
C LYS A 142 -8.23 -3.65 10.21
N ASP A 143 -8.40 -4.48 9.19
CA ASP A 143 -9.06 -4.06 7.95
C ASP A 143 -10.44 -3.49 8.27
N CYS A 144 -10.75 -2.33 7.70
CA CYS A 144 -12.05 -1.70 7.89
C CYS A 144 -12.53 -1.04 6.60
N TYR A 145 -13.84 -0.84 6.54
CA TYR A 145 -14.53 -0.36 5.36
C TYR A 145 -15.34 0.89 5.69
N TYR A 146 -15.32 1.84 4.75
CA TYR A 146 -16.16 3.02 4.80
C TYR A 146 -17.05 3.01 3.57
N TYR A 147 -18.36 2.85 3.78
CA TYR A 147 -19.34 2.86 2.71
C TYR A 147 -19.80 4.28 2.47
N PHE A 148 -19.96 4.67 1.20
CA PHE A 148 -20.42 6.00 0.86
C PHE A 148 -21.52 6.02 -0.20
N GLY A 149 -22.46 6.95 -0.03
CA GLY A 149 -23.51 7.24 -0.99
C GLY A 149 -23.07 8.19 -2.11
N ARG A 150 -24.03 8.62 -2.94
CA ARG A 150 -23.80 9.56 -4.05
C ARG A 150 -22.93 10.74 -3.61
N ASP A 151 -21.90 11.02 -4.39
CA ASP A 151 -20.96 12.14 -4.20
C ASP A 151 -20.42 12.25 -2.75
N CYS A 152 -20.28 11.10 -2.06
CA CYS A 152 -19.87 10.98 -0.66
C CYS A 152 -20.81 11.64 0.38
N ALA A 153 -22.11 11.78 0.07
CA ALA A 153 -23.08 12.45 0.94
C ALA A 153 -23.33 11.75 2.29
N TYR A 154 -23.08 10.45 2.37
CA TYR A 154 -23.21 9.62 3.57
C TYR A 154 -21.96 8.76 3.68
N ILE A 155 -21.35 8.66 4.87
CA ILE A 155 -20.22 7.78 5.15
C ILE A 155 -20.54 6.95 6.39
N GLU A 156 -20.46 5.63 6.28
CA GLU A 156 -20.67 4.69 7.39
C GLU A 156 -19.47 3.76 7.52
N LYS A 157 -18.99 3.58 8.76
CA LYS A 157 -17.90 2.67 9.10
C LYS A 157 -18.46 1.36 9.65
N ASN A 158 -17.94 0.23 9.18
CA ASN A 158 -18.26 -1.10 9.74
C ASN A 158 -17.34 -1.53 10.88
#